data_AF-S0J9M4-F1
#
_entry.id   AF-S0J9M4-F1
#
_cell.length_a   1.000
_cell.length_b   1.000
_cell.length_c   1.000
_cell.angle_alpha   90.00
_cell.angle_beta   90.00
_cell.angle_gamma   90.00
#
_symmetry.space_group_name_H-M   'P 1'
#
loop_
_entity.id
_entity.type
_entity.pdbx_description
1 polymer ?
#
loop_
_entity_poly.entity_id
_entity_poly.type
_entity_poly.pdbx_seq_one_letter_code
_entity_poly.pdbx_strand_id
1 'polypeptide(L)'
;MKTSKKKIWIGCGILCVLSVLLSSWYAVTFNDSRLIVPMDFKNYVFEIRDLPMIVSISFVCVYLVALFVMLFIHAGKKQRQAVETGVTHKINPKLGCLGVLGFLGFAGFWTYPVDGTVFPFAFFLFFGFFGFYYEGKMSGTFMDERFRENIARAKLKAYRITFGVMLAALIILCQGKLFGNLEYTLIASIITLSLSLALGIFLSEYLLYRYDHDDQAEEGEE
;
A
#
# COMPACT_ATOMS: atom_id res chain seq x y z
N MET A 1 20.45 12.30 -20.66
CA MET A 1 19.14 12.92 -21.00
C MET A 1 18.02 12.75 -19.94
N LYS A 2 18.33 12.38 -18.67
CA LYS A 2 17.31 12.07 -17.62
C LYS A 2 17.07 13.21 -16.62
N THR A 3 18.04 14.12 -16.47
CA THR A 3 18.03 15.22 -15.49
C THR A 3 17.21 16.43 -15.96
N SER A 4 17.22 16.74 -17.26
CA SER A 4 16.43 17.84 -17.83
C SER A 4 14.92 17.60 -17.70
N LYS A 5 14.45 16.37 -17.99
CA LYS A 5 13.03 16.01 -17.83
C LYS A 5 12.56 16.16 -16.37
N LYS A 6 13.35 15.74 -15.39
CA LYS A 6 13.02 15.92 -13.97
C LYS A 6 12.87 17.40 -13.59
N LYS A 7 13.78 18.25 -14.06
CA LYS A 7 13.72 19.71 -13.83
C LYS A 7 12.45 20.34 -14.42
N ILE A 8 11.99 19.87 -15.59
CA ILE A 8 10.74 20.34 -16.20
C ILE A 8 9.52 19.97 -15.33
N TRP A 9 9.42 18.73 -14.85
CA TRP A 9 8.31 18.30 -14.00
C TRP A 9 8.28 19.05 -12.66
N ILE A 10 9.44 19.31 -12.07
CA ILE A 10 9.57 20.12 -10.85
C ILE A 10 9.14 21.57 -11.14
N GLY A 11 9.59 22.14 -12.27
CA GLY A 11 9.18 23.48 -12.71
C GLY A 11 7.67 23.60 -12.92
N CYS A 12 7.04 22.62 -13.57
CA CYS A 12 5.57 22.57 -13.73
C CYS A 12 4.85 22.50 -12.37
N GLY A 13 5.38 21.75 -11.41
CA GLY A 13 4.83 21.70 -10.05
C GLY A 13 4.92 23.05 -9.35
N ILE A 14 6.08 23.71 -9.41
CA ILE A 14 6.27 25.06 -8.86
C ILE A 14 5.31 26.06 -9.51
N LEU A 15 5.13 25.99 -10.83
CA LEU A 15 4.19 26.84 -11.56
C LEU A 15 2.75 26.64 -11.11
N CYS A 16 2.32 25.39 -10.88
CA CYS A 16 0.98 25.09 -10.38
C CYS A 16 0.76 25.70 -8.98
N VAL A 17 1.73 25.56 -8.08
CA VAL A 17 1.66 26.14 -6.72
C VAL A 17 1.60 27.67 -6.78
N LEU A 18 2.47 28.29 -7.58
CA LEU A 18 2.47 29.75 -7.77
C LEU A 18 1.15 30.25 -8.38
N SER A 19 0.59 29.52 -9.33
CA SER A 19 -0.71 29.86 -9.94
C SER A 19 -1.83 29.82 -8.91
N VAL A 20 -1.89 28.79 -8.05
CA VAL A 20 -2.91 28.70 -6.99
C VAL A 20 -2.73 29.82 -5.97
N LEU A 21 -1.50 30.16 -5.58
CA LEU A 21 -1.23 31.25 -4.64
C LEU A 21 -1.68 32.60 -5.20
N LEU A 22 -1.36 32.89 -6.48
CA LEU A 22 -1.83 34.11 -7.15
C LEU A 22 -3.35 34.16 -7.26
N SER A 23 -3.98 33.06 -7.67
CA SER A 23 -5.43 32.97 -7.77
C SER A 23 -6.11 33.07 -6.41
N SER A 24 -5.49 32.54 -5.35
CA SER A 24 -5.98 32.65 -3.98
C SER A 24 -5.92 34.08 -3.48
N TRP A 25 -4.79 34.76 -3.70
CA TRP A 25 -4.65 36.19 -3.40
C TRP A 25 -5.73 37.01 -4.12
N TYR A 26 -5.88 36.81 -5.44
CA TYR A 26 -6.90 37.49 -6.23
C TYR A 26 -8.31 37.26 -5.71
N ALA A 27 -8.64 36.01 -5.35
CA ALA A 27 -9.97 35.69 -4.87
C ALA A 27 -10.26 36.29 -3.49
N VAL A 28 -9.27 36.37 -2.59
CA VAL A 28 -9.42 37.06 -1.30
C VAL A 28 -9.63 38.56 -1.48
N THR A 29 -8.90 39.20 -2.39
CA THR A 29 -8.92 40.66 -2.54
C THR A 29 -10.05 41.18 -3.43
N PHE A 30 -10.50 40.39 -4.42
CA PHE A 30 -11.42 40.85 -5.47
C PHE A 30 -12.65 39.95 -5.73
N ASN A 31 -12.72 38.77 -5.11
CA ASN A 31 -13.79 37.78 -5.35
C ASN A 31 -14.42 37.25 -4.06
N ASP A 32 -14.42 38.06 -2.99
CA ASP A 32 -15.05 37.74 -1.70
C ASP A 32 -14.62 36.37 -1.12
N SER A 33 -13.41 35.91 -1.42
CA SER A 33 -12.86 34.61 -1.04
C SER A 33 -13.67 33.39 -1.52
N ARG A 34 -14.50 33.56 -2.56
CA ARG A 34 -15.24 32.47 -3.20
C ARG A 34 -14.29 31.38 -3.68
N LEU A 35 -14.72 30.12 -3.55
CA LEU A 35 -13.97 28.90 -3.88
C LEU A 35 -12.73 28.63 -2.99
N ILE A 36 -12.39 29.52 -2.05
CA ILE A 36 -11.37 29.28 -1.00
C ILE A 36 -12.06 28.87 0.30
N VAL A 37 -13.11 29.61 0.68
CA VAL A 37 -13.89 29.36 1.88
C VAL A 37 -14.96 28.30 1.59
N PRO A 38 -15.29 27.42 2.57
CA PRO A 38 -16.37 26.45 2.40
C PRO A 38 -17.68 27.16 2.04
N MET A 39 -18.23 26.81 0.88
CA MET A 39 -19.44 27.43 0.34
C MET A 39 -20.47 26.36 -0.02
N ASP A 40 -21.74 26.72 0.06
CA ASP A 40 -22.82 25.83 -0.37
C ASP A 40 -22.90 25.79 -1.90
N PHE A 41 -22.42 24.68 -2.47
CA PHE A 41 -22.44 24.46 -3.92
C PHE A 41 -23.86 24.33 -4.51
N LYS A 42 -24.89 24.11 -3.68
CA LYS A 42 -26.28 23.99 -4.15
C LYS A 42 -26.81 25.31 -4.74
N ASN A 43 -26.33 26.44 -4.24
CA ASN A 43 -26.74 27.78 -4.64
C ASN A 43 -25.63 28.51 -5.44
N TYR A 44 -24.64 27.78 -5.94
CA TYR A 44 -23.52 28.37 -6.65
C TYR A 44 -23.94 28.86 -8.05
N VAL A 45 -23.66 30.13 -8.32
CA VAL A 45 -23.80 30.74 -9.65
C VAL A 45 -22.43 31.21 -10.09
N PHE A 46 -21.98 30.74 -11.25
CA PHE A 46 -20.68 31.07 -11.81
C PHE A 46 -20.53 32.57 -12.09
N GLU A 47 -19.43 33.16 -11.63
CA GLU A 47 -19.03 34.52 -11.98
C GLU A 47 -17.69 34.55 -12.70
N ILE A 48 -17.48 35.55 -13.57
CA ILE A 48 -16.23 35.66 -14.34
C ILE A 48 -14.99 35.78 -13.42
N ARG A 49 -15.19 36.29 -12.20
CA ARG A 49 -14.15 36.46 -11.17
C ARG A 49 -13.68 35.15 -10.56
N ASP A 50 -14.44 34.06 -10.73
CA ASP A 50 -14.08 32.70 -10.29
C ASP A 50 -13.06 32.03 -11.22
N LEU A 51 -12.91 32.55 -12.45
CA LEU A 51 -12.13 31.94 -13.51
C LEU A 51 -10.64 31.73 -13.15
N PRO A 52 -9.93 32.69 -12.51
CA PRO A 52 -8.54 32.47 -12.10
C PRO A 52 -8.39 31.28 -11.14
N MET A 53 -9.35 31.09 -10.24
CA MET A 53 -9.34 29.98 -9.30
C MET A 53 -9.58 28.66 -10.02
N ILE A 54 -10.64 28.59 -10.84
CA ILE A 54 -11.01 27.38 -11.60
C ILE A 54 -9.88 26.93 -12.53
N VAL A 55 -9.22 27.85 -13.23
CA VAL A 55 -8.09 27.54 -14.11
C VAL A 55 -6.91 27.00 -13.32
N SER A 56 -6.55 27.62 -12.19
CA SER A 56 -5.43 27.16 -11.37
C SER A 56 -5.67 25.77 -10.79
N ILE A 57 -6.88 25.49 -10.30
CA ILE A 57 -7.29 24.17 -9.80
C ILE A 57 -7.27 23.14 -10.93
N SER A 58 -7.77 23.48 -12.12
CA SER A 58 -7.74 22.59 -13.28
C SER A 58 -6.31 22.17 -13.65
N PHE A 59 -5.36 23.12 -13.66
CA PHE A 59 -3.94 22.81 -13.90
C PHE A 59 -3.36 21.87 -12.85
N VAL A 60 -3.68 22.06 -11.57
CA VAL A 60 -3.26 21.15 -10.49
C VAL A 60 -3.83 19.75 -10.72
N CYS A 61 -5.12 19.63 -11.03
CA CYS A 61 -5.75 18.34 -11.30
C CYS A 61 -5.08 17.61 -12.48
N VAL A 62 -4.83 18.30 -13.59
CA VAL A 62 -4.13 17.72 -14.75
C VAL A 62 -2.71 17.28 -14.38
N TYR A 63 -1.98 18.10 -13.63
CA TYR A 63 -0.63 17.77 -13.17
C TYR A 63 -0.61 16.53 -12.27
N LEU A 64 -1.55 16.41 -11.33
CA LEU A 64 -1.68 15.25 -10.44
C LEU A 64 -2.00 13.97 -11.22
N VAL A 65 -2.94 14.02 -12.16
CA VAL A 65 -3.26 12.87 -13.04
C VAL A 65 -2.04 12.48 -13.86
N ALA A 66 -1.33 13.45 -14.44
CA ALA A 66 -0.14 13.18 -15.23
C ALA A 66 1.00 12.56 -14.40
N LEU A 67 1.21 13.02 -13.16
CA LEU A 67 2.13 12.40 -12.21
C LEU A 67 1.73 10.96 -11.88
N PHE A 68 0.44 10.71 -11.63
CA PHE A 68 -0.07 9.38 -11.33
C PHE A 68 0.19 8.43 -12.50
N VAL A 69 -0.21 8.80 -13.73
CA VAL A 69 0.06 8.00 -14.94
C VAL A 69 1.55 7.73 -15.11
N MET A 70 2.40 8.74 -14.90
CA MET A 70 3.86 8.57 -14.98
C MET A 70 4.41 7.60 -13.94
N LEU A 71 3.88 7.61 -12.71
CA LEU A 71 4.27 6.66 -11.67
C LEU A 71 3.92 5.23 -12.07
N PHE A 72 2.73 5.00 -12.62
CA PHE A 72 2.33 3.67 -13.12
C PHE A 72 3.20 3.19 -14.28
N ILE A 73 3.50 4.06 -15.24
CA ILE A 73 4.38 3.72 -16.36
C ILE A 73 5.80 3.39 -15.86
N HIS A 74 6.32 4.15 -14.89
CA HIS A 74 7.64 3.88 -14.32
C HIS A 74 7.67 2.60 -13.47
N ALA A 75 6.62 2.34 -12.68
CA ALA A 75 6.47 1.11 -11.93
C ALA A 75 6.44 -0.11 -12.88
N GLY A 76 5.65 -0.04 -13.95
CA GLY A 76 5.57 -1.11 -14.95
C GLY A 76 6.88 -1.29 -15.74
N LYS A 77 7.56 -0.20 -16.13
CA LYS A 77 8.87 -0.27 -16.80
C LYS A 77 9.95 -0.86 -15.88
N LYS A 78 9.94 -0.49 -14.60
CA LYS A 78 10.85 -1.02 -13.60
C LYS A 78 10.61 -2.52 -13.38
N GLN A 79 9.35 -2.95 -13.39
CA GLN A 79 8.99 -4.37 -13.30
C GLN A 79 9.44 -5.15 -14.54
N ARG A 80 9.24 -4.62 -15.76
CA ARG A 80 9.74 -5.26 -17.00
C ARG A 80 11.27 -5.36 -17.03
N GLN A 81 11.97 -4.32 -16.58
CA GLN A 81 13.43 -4.30 -16.51
C GLN A 81 13.98 -5.31 -15.48
N ALA A 82 13.25 -5.59 -14.40
CA ALA A 82 13.59 -6.66 -13.46
C ALA A 82 13.43 -8.06 -14.09
N VAL A 83 12.42 -8.24 -14.95
CA VAL A 83 12.23 -9.50 -15.70
C VAL A 83 13.33 -9.69 -16.75
N GLU A 84 13.73 -8.63 -17.46
CA GLU A 84 14.77 -8.71 -18.51
C GLU A 84 16.19 -8.92 -17.96
N THR A 85 16.47 -8.46 -16.74
CA THR A 85 17.80 -8.61 -16.12
C THR A 85 17.98 -9.91 -15.35
N GLY A 86 16.89 -10.68 -15.13
CA GLY A 86 16.95 -11.96 -14.43
C GLY A 86 17.50 -11.86 -13.01
N VAL A 87 17.40 -10.71 -12.35
CA VAL A 87 17.88 -10.50 -10.96
C VAL A 87 16.76 -9.85 -10.17
N THR A 88 16.53 -10.31 -8.93
CA THR A 88 15.58 -9.64 -8.04
C THR A 88 16.06 -8.21 -7.78
N HIS A 89 15.12 -7.28 -7.60
CA HIS A 89 15.50 -5.89 -7.33
C HIS A 89 16.44 -5.86 -6.12
N LYS A 90 17.58 -5.15 -6.22
CA LYS A 90 18.48 -4.91 -5.10
C LYS A 90 17.77 -3.97 -4.11
N ILE A 91 16.90 -4.55 -3.30
CA ILE A 91 16.23 -3.91 -2.18
C ILE A 91 17.34 -3.52 -1.21
N ASN A 92 17.39 -2.25 -0.81
CA ASN A 92 18.36 -1.82 0.18
C ASN A 92 18.09 -2.65 1.46
N PRO A 93 19.09 -3.28 2.10
CA PRO A 93 18.89 -4.09 3.30
C PRO A 93 18.12 -3.36 4.43
N LYS A 94 18.11 -2.02 4.41
CA LYS A 94 17.26 -1.18 5.28
C LYS A 94 15.75 -1.38 5.09
N LEU A 95 15.28 -1.83 3.91
CA LEU A 95 13.87 -2.17 3.68
C LEU A 95 13.50 -3.47 4.39
N GLY A 96 14.44 -4.39 4.65
CA GLY A 96 14.21 -5.52 5.55
C GLY A 96 13.94 -5.10 7.00
N CYS A 97 14.48 -3.95 7.40
CA CYS A 97 14.18 -3.35 8.72
C CYS A 97 12.72 -2.88 8.84
N LEU A 98 11.99 -2.68 7.74
CA LEU A 98 10.54 -2.43 7.79
C LEU A 98 9.79 -3.61 8.40
N GLY A 99 10.39 -4.81 8.45
CA GLY A 99 9.81 -5.95 9.16
C GLY A 99 9.55 -5.70 10.65
N VAL A 100 10.30 -4.77 11.27
CA VAL A 100 10.07 -4.36 12.68
C VAL A 100 8.73 -3.66 12.85
N LEU A 101 8.18 -3.04 11.79
CA LEU A 101 6.82 -2.49 11.83
C LEU A 101 5.75 -3.58 12.06
N GLY A 102 6.09 -4.87 11.90
CA GLY A 102 5.21 -5.97 12.26
C GLY A 102 4.78 -5.96 13.73
N PHE A 103 5.61 -5.42 14.62
CA PHE A 103 5.26 -5.27 16.04
C PHE A 103 4.11 -4.28 16.29
N LEU A 104 3.81 -3.39 15.35
CA LEU A 104 2.61 -2.52 15.43
C LEU A 104 1.33 -3.35 15.46
N GLY A 105 1.36 -4.61 15.03
CA GLY A 105 0.22 -5.52 15.17
C GLY A 105 -0.24 -5.72 16.60
N PHE A 106 0.68 -5.65 17.58
CA PHE A 106 0.31 -5.77 18.99
C PHE A 106 -0.53 -4.60 19.52
N ALA A 107 -0.53 -3.45 18.83
CA ALA A 107 -1.38 -2.31 19.18
C ALA A 107 -2.87 -2.71 19.22
N GLY A 108 -3.29 -3.66 18.37
CA GLY A 108 -4.68 -4.15 18.33
C GLY A 108 -5.16 -4.79 19.63
N PHE A 109 -4.26 -5.32 20.48
CA PHE A 109 -4.64 -5.84 21.80
C PHE A 109 -4.84 -4.74 22.85
N TRP A 110 -4.09 -3.63 22.75
CA TRP A 110 -4.04 -2.59 23.78
C TRP A 110 -5.20 -1.60 23.70
N THR A 111 -5.76 -1.42 22.51
CA THR A 111 -6.73 -0.36 22.19
C THR A 111 -8.19 -0.71 22.52
N TYR A 112 -8.57 -1.99 22.52
CA TYR A 112 -9.96 -2.39 22.83
C TYR A 112 -10.37 -2.08 24.28
N PRO A 113 -9.53 -2.31 25.31
CA PRO A 113 -9.85 -1.95 26.68
C PRO A 113 -9.99 -0.43 26.93
N VAL A 114 -9.40 0.40 26.07
CA VAL A 114 -9.32 1.86 26.26
C VAL A 114 -10.49 2.57 25.58
N ASP A 115 -10.76 2.25 24.32
CA ASP A 115 -11.73 3.01 23.50
C ASP A 115 -13.02 2.23 23.17
N GLY A 116 -13.07 0.91 23.42
CA GLY A 116 -14.23 0.06 23.10
C GLY A 116 -14.55 -0.04 21.60
N THR A 117 -13.71 0.53 20.73
CA THR A 117 -13.89 0.51 19.28
C THR A 117 -13.30 -0.76 18.67
N VAL A 118 -13.92 -1.24 17.58
CA VAL A 118 -13.53 -2.50 16.90
C VAL A 118 -12.47 -2.25 15.81
N PHE A 119 -12.35 -1.03 15.31
CA PHE A 119 -11.38 -0.62 14.30
C PHE A 119 -9.91 -1.01 14.61
N PRO A 120 -9.44 -0.91 15.87
CA PRO A 120 -8.04 -1.21 16.18
C PRO A 120 -7.62 -2.67 15.97
N PHE A 121 -8.55 -3.62 15.83
CA PHE A 121 -8.19 -5.00 15.47
C PHE A 121 -7.66 -5.14 14.03
N ALA A 122 -7.90 -4.14 13.17
CA ALA A 122 -7.27 -4.07 11.85
C ALA A 122 -5.74 -3.93 11.93
N PHE A 123 -5.20 -3.47 13.07
CA PHE A 123 -3.75 -3.40 13.25
C PHE A 123 -3.08 -4.78 13.18
N PHE A 124 -3.80 -5.89 13.41
CA PHE A 124 -3.23 -7.22 13.21
C PHE A 124 -2.75 -7.50 11.78
N LEU A 125 -3.21 -6.73 10.80
CA LEU A 125 -2.68 -6.77 9.43
C LEU A 125 -1.19 -6.40 9.37
N PHE A 126 -0.71 -5.59 10.31
CA PHE A 126 0.71 -5.24 10.41
C PHE A 126 1.60 -6.46 10.65
N PHE A 127 1.12 -7.55 11.24
CA PHE A 127 1.94 -8.77 11.35
C PHE A 127 2.42 -9.31 9.99
N GLY A 128 1.72 -8.98 8.89
CA GLY A 128 2.19 -9.29 7.54
C GLY A 128 3.51 -8.61 7.17
N PHE A 129 3.85 -7.49 7.81
CA PHE A 129 5.10 -6.76 7.60
C PHE A 129 6.32 -7.56 7.99
N PHE A 130 6.20 -8.57 8.87
CA PHE A 130 7.31 -9.50 9.13
C PHE A 130 7.79 -10.19 7.84
N GLY A 131 6.96 -10.29 6.79
CA GLY A 131 7.38 -10.77 5.47
C GLY A 131 8.50 -9.91 4.85
N PHE A 132 8.50 -8.59 5.08
CA PHE A 132 9.55 -7.69 4.57
C PHE A 132 10.94 -8.04 5.10
N TYR A 133 11.04 -8.64 6.28
CA TYR A 133 12.32 -9.11 6.81
C TYR A 133 12.93 -10.20 5.90
N TYR A 134 12.11 -11.16 5.46
CA TYR A 134 12.53 -12.23 4.55
C TYR A 134 12.75 -11.70 3.13
N GLU A 135 11.88 -10.81 2.64
CA GLU A 135 12.06 -10.14 1.35
C GLU A 135 13.40 -9.37 1.30
N GLY A 136 13.75 -8.67 2.39
CA GLY A 136 15.04 -7.99 2.51
C GLY A 136 16.24 -8.94 2.53
N LYS A 137 16.09 -10.12 3.15
CA LYS A 137 17.13 -11.15 3.18
C LYS A 137 17.35 -11.81 1.81
N MET A 138 16.29 -11.89 1.01
CA MET A 138 16.30 -12.37 -0.39
C MET A 138 16.69 -11.28 -1.40
N SER A 139 17.09 -10.09 -0.94
CA SER A 139 17.42 -8.99 -1.86
C SER A 139 18.69 -9.26 -2.66
N GLY A 140 18.62 -9.06 -3.98
CA GLY A 140 19.78 -9.21 -4.85
C GLY A 140 20.15 -10.66 -5.17
N THR A 141 19.27 -11.62 -4.89
CA THR A 141 19.36 -12.99 -5.44
C THR A 141 19.16 -12.95 -6.96
N PHE A 142 19.90 -13.80 -7.68
CA PHE A 142 19.67 -13.98 -9.11
C PHE A 142 18.33 -14.68 -9.32
N MET A 143 17.51 -14.14 -10.21
CA MET A 143 16.16 -14.61 -10.50
C MET A 143 16.24 -15.62 -11.66
N ASP A 144 16.73 -16.82 -11.34
CA ASP A 144 16.75 -17.96 -12.26
C ASP A 144 15.35 -18.59 -12.41
N GLU A 145 15.25 -19.62 -13.25
CA GLU A 145 13.99 -20.34 -13.48
C GLU A 145 13.48 -21.01 -12.19
N ARG A 146 14.39 -21.54 -11.38
CA ARG A 146 14.09 -22.19 -10.09
C ARG A 146 13.49 -21.21 -9.09
N PHE A 147 14.09 -20.03 -8.92
CA PHE A 147 13.60 -18.99 -8.04
C PHE A 147 12.19 -18.55 -8.44
N ARG A 148 11.90 -18.47 -9.75
CA ARG A 148 10.54 -18.17 -10.23
C ARG A 148 9.55 -19.29 -9.90
N GLU A 149 9.95 -20.55 -10.00
CA GLU A 149 9.14 -21.68 -9.56
C GLU A 149 8.90 -21.64 -8.05
N ASN A 150 9.94 -21.35 -7.26
CA ASN A 150 9.87 -21.24 -5.81
C ASN A 150 8.95 -20.09 -5.36
N ILE A 151 8.95 -18.95 -6.06
CA ILE A 151 7.96 -17.88 -5.83
C ILE A 151 6.54 -18.40 -6.05
N ALA A 152 6.28 -19.09 -7.17
CA ALA A 152 4.96 -19.61 -7.48
C ALA A 152 4.51 -20.66 -6.45
N ARG A 153 5.41 -21.58 -6.10
CA ARG A 153 5.20 -22.62 -5.09
C ARG A 153 4.90 -22.03 -3.71
N ALA A 154 5.71 -21.07 -3.26
CA ALA A 154 5.54 -20.38 -1.99
C ALA A 154 4.22 -19.63 -1.92
N LYS A 155 3.87 -18.85 -2.95
CA LYS A 155 2.61 -18.10 -3.02
C LYS A 155 1.40 -19.03 -3.06
N LEU A 156 1.45 -20.10 -3.85
CA LEU A 156 0.34 -21.06 -3.94
C LEU A 156 0.12 -21.76 -2.61
N LYS A 157 1.19 -22.16 -1.92
CA LYS A 157 1.10 -22.80 -0.59
C LYS A 157 0.58 -21.82 0.46
N ALA A 158 1.11 -20.60 0.50
CA ALA A 158 0.68 -19.56 1.42
C ALA A 158 -0.80 -19.20 1.22
N TYR A 159 -1.22 -18.98 -0.02
CA TYR A 159 -2.62 -18.70 -0.34
C TYR A 159 -3.54 -19.86 -0.02
N ARG A 160 -3.15 -21.11 -0.32
CA ARG A 160 -3.95 -22.28 0.05
C ARG A 160 -4.20 -22.35 1.57
N ILE A 161 -3.19 -22.08 2.37
CA ILE A 161 -3.32 -22.03 3.84
C ILE A 161 -4.21 -20.85 4.25
N THR A 162 -3.96 -19.67 3.71
CA THR A 162 -4.69 -18.44 4.02
C THR A 162 -6.18 -18.55 3.68
N PHE A 163 -6.50 -19.01 2.47
CA PHE A 163 -7.88 -19.29 2.06
C PHE A 163 -8.51 -20.39 2.89
N GLY A 164 -7.77 -21.44 3.25
CA GLY A 164 -8.27 -22.49 4.14
C GLY A 164 -8.66 -21.95 5.52
N VAL A 165 -7.81 -21.11 6.12
CA VAL A 165 -8.09 -20.45 7.41
C VAL A 165 -9.28 -19.49 7.28
N MET A 166 -9.33 -18.66 6.24
CA MET A 166 -10.47 -17.76 6.00
C MET A 166 -11.78 -18.52 5.81
N LEU A 167 -11.77 -19.64 5.07
CA LEU A 167 -12.95 -20.46 4.86
C LEU A 167 -13.43 -21.11 6.16
N ALA A 168 -12.51 -21.69 6.93
CA ALA A 168 -12.83 -22.28 8.23
C ALA A 168 -13.39 -21.23 9.20
N ALA A 169 -12.76 -20.05 9.25
CA ALA A 169 -13.23 -18.91 10.02
C ALA A 169 -14.64 -18.50 9.61
N LEU A 170 -14.91 -18.38 8.31
CA LEU A 170 -16.23 -18.05 7.79
C LEU A 170 -17.29 -19.07 8.23
N ILE A 171 -17.01 -20.37 8.13
CA ILE A 171 -17.93 -21.44 8.53
C ILE A 171 -18.26 -21.36 10.03
N ILE A 172 -17.27 -21.07 10.87
CA ILE A 172 -17.45 -20.97 12.33
C ILE A 172 -18.19 -19.68 12.70
N LEU A 173 -17.79 -18.55 12.11
CA LEU A 173 -18.31 -17.23 12.45
C LEU A 173 -19.73 -16.99 11.90
N CYS A 174 -20.07 -17.55 10.73
CA CYS A 174 -21.42 -17.46 10.15
C CYS A 174 -22.49 -18.17 10.98
N GLN A 175 -22.13 -18.99 11.97
CA GLN A 175 -23.10 -19.59 12.88
C GLN A 175 -23.77 -18.54 13.78
N GLY A 176 -23.21 -17.32 13.87
CA GLY A 176 -23.84 -16.16 14.52
C GLY A 176 -24.01 -16.27 16.04
N LYS A 177 -23.57 -17.38 16.64
CA LYS A 177 -23.74 -17.71 18.07
C LYS A 177 -22.42 -17.72 18.84
N LEU A 178 -21.39 -17.01 18.37
CA LEU A 178 -20.16 -16.88 19.14
C LEU A 178 -20.42 -16.02 20.38
N PHE A 179 -20.40 -16.66 21.55
CA PHE A 179 -20.67 -16.07 22.86
C PHE A 179 -22.03 -15.36 22.99
N GLY A 180 -23.00 -15.64 22.11
CA GLY A 180 -24.35 -15.10 22.18
C GLY A 180 -24.49 -13.59 21.94
N ASN A 181 -23.41 -12.88 21.54
CA ASN A 181 -23.45 -11.46 21.18
C ASN A 181 -22.85 -11.25 19.78
N LEU A 182 -23.54 -10.45 18.97
CA LEU A 182 -23.12 -10.07 17.62
C LEU A 182 -21.81 -9.26 17.65
N GLU A 183 -21.59 -8.46 18.70
CA GLU A 183 -20.36 -7.65 18.86
C GLU A 183 -19.13 -8.54 18.99
N TYR A 184 -19.19 -9.60 19.81
CA TYR A 184 -18.08 -10.55 19.93
C TYR A 184 -17.85 -11.35 18.65
N THR A 185 -18.91 -11.65 17.91
CA THR A 185 -18.80 -12.29 16.60
C THR A 185 -18.11 -11.37 15.58
N LEU A 186 -18.43 -10.07 15.60
CA LEU A 186 -17.79 -9.05 14.76
C LEU A 186 -16.31 -8.83 15.13
N ILE A 187 -16.00 -8.78 16.43
CA ILE A 187 -14.62 -8.68 16.91
C ILE A 187 -13.83 -9.90 16.46
N ALA A 188 -14.34 -11.10 16.72
CA ALA A 188 -13.69 -12.35 16.33
C ALA A 188 -13.50 -12.44 14.81
N SER A 189 -14.45 -11.94 14.00
CA SER A 189 -14.33 -11.95 12.55
C SER A 189 -13.26 -10.99 12.05
N ILE A 190 -13.21 -9.76 12.57
CA ILE A 190 -12.19 -8.77 12.18
C ILE A 190 -10.79 -9.25 12.58
N ILE A 191 -10.65 -9.82 13.79
CA ILE A 191 -9.38 -10.38 14.25
C ILE A 191 -8.94 -11.51 13.32
N THR A 192 -9.81 -12.49 13.08
CA THR A 192 -9.47 -13.68 12.30
C THR A 192 -9.16 -13.33 10.85
N LEU A 193 -9.93 -12.43 10.24
CA LEU A 193 -9.68 -11.94 8.89
C LEU A 193 -8.35 -11.18 8.81
N SER A 194 -8.10 -10.25 9.72
CA SER A 194 -6.87 -9.46 9.74
C SER A 194 -5.64 -10.36 9.94
N LEU A 195 -5.71 -11.33 10.85
CA LEU A 195 -4.63 -12.29 11.11
C LEU A 195 -4.41 -13.23 9.91
N SER A 196 -5.48 -13.67 9.25
CA SER A 196 -5.38 -14.55 8.08
C SER A 196 -4.71 -13.85 6.90
N LEU A 197 -5.06 -12.58 6.65
CA LEU A 197 -4.43 -11.77 5.61
C LEU A 197 -2.95 -11.49 5.95
N ALA A 198 -2.66 -11.12 7.19
CA ALA A 198 -1.28 -10.96 7.67
C ALA A 198 -0.46 -12.23 7.48
N LEU A 199 -1.03 -13.38 7.86
CA LEU A 199 -0.41 -14.70 7.69
C LEU A 199 -0.10 -14.97 6.22
N GLY A 200 -1.02 -14.68 5.29
CA GLY A 200 -0.78 -14.91 3.87
C GLY A 200 0.38 -14.10 3.30
N ILE A 201 0.48 -12.82 3.65
CA ILE A 201 1.57 -11.93 3.22
C ILE A 201 2.91 -12.39 3.82
N PHE A 202 2.92 -12.69 5.12
CA PHE A 202 4.11 -13.15 5.82
C PHE A 202 4.60 -14.50 5.27
N LEU A 203 3.67 -15.46 5.14
CA LEU A 203 3.98 -16.85 4.82
C LEU A 203 4.48 -17.01 3.39
N SER A 204 4.03 -16.17 2.44
CA SER A 204 4.55 -16.22 1.07
C SER A 204 6.03 -15.87 1.00
N GLU A 205 6.48 -14.86 1.75
CA GLU A 205 7.88 -14.45 1.77
C GLU A 205 8.74 -15.40 2.61
N TYR A 206 8.21 -15.90 3.73
CA TYR A 206 8.90 -16.91 4.55
C TYR A 206 9.12 -18.22 3.80
N LEU A 207 8.09 -18.75 3.12
CA LEU A 207 8.22 -19.99 2.36
C LEU A 207 9.15 -19.82 1.17
N LEU A 208 9.15 -18.66 0.52
CA LEU A 208 10.10 -18.37 -0.55
C LEU A 208 11.54 -18.41 -0.03
N TYR A 209 11.80 -17.72 1.09
CA TYR A 209 13.11 -17.74 1.75
C TYR A 209 13.56 -19.16 2.07
N ARG A 210 12.67 -19.98 2.62
CA ARG A 210 12.97 -21.35 2.99
C ARG A 210 13.22 -22.25 1.79
N TYR A 211 12.34 -22.22 0.79
CA TYR A 211 12.49 -23.05 -0.41
C TYR A 211 13.81 -22.75 -1.10
N ASP A 212 14.20 -21.49 -1.24
CA ASP A 212 15.47 -21.13 -1.88
C ASP A 212 16.71 -21.62 -1.11
N HIS A 213 16.66 -21.68 0.22
CA HIS A 213 17.79 -22.13 1.05
C HIS A 213 17.87 -23.65 1.19
N ASP A 214 16.73 -24.33 1.36
CA ASP A 214 16.67 -25.79 1.45
C ASP A 214 17.15 -26.41 0.12
N ASP A 215 16.72 -25.82 -1.00
CA ASP A 215 17.10 -26.16 -2.37
C ASP A 215 18.60 -26.00 -2.67
N GLN A 216 19.24 -24.95 -2.13
CA GLN A 216 20.69 -24.72 -2.28
C GLN A 216 21.53 -25.68 -1.43
N ALA A 217 20.99 -26.15 -0.30
CA ALA A 217 21.66 -27.11 0.56
C ALA A 217 21.72 -28.51 -0.09
N GLU A 218 20.64 -28.95 -0.73
CA GLU A 218 20.58 -30.24 -1.43
C GLU A 218 21.59 -30.33 -2.60
N GLU A 219 21.85 -29.24 -3.33
CA GLU A 219 22.83 -29.21 -4.42
C GLU A 219 24.30 -29.16 -3.95
N GLY A 220 24.57 -28.71 -2.72
CA GLY A 220 25.92 -28.68 -2.17
C GLY A 220 26.39 -30.04 -1.64
N GLU A 221 25.48 -31.00 -1.52
CA GLU A 221 25.74 -32.36 -1.03
C GLU A 221 25.88 -33.40 -2.16
N GLU A 222 25.65 -33.01 -3.42
CA GLU A 222 25.92 -33.81 -4.65
C GLU A 222 27.32 -33.55 -5.25
#